data_AF-A0A520THB4-F1
#
_entry.id   AF-A0A520THB4-F1
#
_cell.length_a   1.000
_cell.length_b   1.000
_cell.length_c   1.000
_cell.angle_alpha   90.00
_cell.angle_beta   90.00
_cell.angle_gamma   90.00
#
_symmetry.space_group_name_H-M   'P 1'
#
loop_
_entity.id
_entity.type
_entity.pdbx_description
1 polymer ?
#
loop_
_entity_poly.entity_id
_entity_poly.type
_entity_poly.pdbx_seq_one_letter_code
_entity_poly.pdbx_strand_id
1 'polypeptide(L)'
;MRVLSGSLIIKLLILLLLIPLLIFGFKPFKDSLDPAITLIEEVESYQSETRRLSDGSYLVAVRTPMPSVKAEMVRWWFAEFLKTTEHYKWWHPSDHVWMDWENKIPGEIIGASHLVHEYIGGELSKLRIQFVNPSEFFGYNPNDGNTFVICARAGMLDIEINIAKMCHIVKNNE
;
A
#
# COMPACT_ATOMS: atom_id res chain seq x y z
N MET A 1 -18.78 -47.17 36.88
CA MET A 1 -19.22 -46.00 36.10
C MET A 1 -18.19 -44.89 36.27
N ARG A 2 -17.23 -44.75 35.33
CA ARG A 2 -16.16 -43.75 35.45
C ARG A 2 -16.65 -42.40 34.92
N VAL A 3 -16.60 -41.38 35.76
CA VAL A 3 -16.90 -39.97 35.42
C VAL A 3 -15.75 -39.45 34.55
N LEU A 4 -15.77 -39.79 33.25
CA LEU A 4 -14.83 -39.29 32.23
C LEU A 4 -15.41 -38.13 31.41
N SER A 5 -16.46 -37.48 31.90
CA SER A 5 -17.27 -36.56 31.08
C SER A 5 -16.77 -35.10 31.14
N GLY A 6 -16.59 -34.53 32.34
CA GLY A 6 -16.34 -33.08 32.49
C GLY A 6 -15.00 -32.61 31.91
N SER A 7 -13.90 -33.32 32.18
CA SER A 7 -12.56 -32.90 31.72
C SER A 7 -12.38 -33.00 30.21
N LEU A 8 -12.97 -34.02 29.58
CA LEU A 8 -12.90 -34.21 28.13
C LEU A 8 -13.76 -33.16 27.40
N ILE A 9 -14.95 -32.86 27.92
CA ILE A 9 -15.85 -31.83 27.37
C ILE A 9 -15.20 -30.44 27.47
N ILE A 10 -14.57 -30.11 28.59
CA ILE A 10 -13.86 -28.82 28.76
C ILE A 10 -12.69 -28.71 27.77
N LYS A 11 -11.89 -29.78 27.60
CA LYS A 11 -10.80 -29.80 26.61
C LYS A 11 -11.32 -29.66 25.18
N LEU A 12 -12.46 -30.29 24.86
CA LEU A 12 -13.09 -30.19 23.55
C LEU A 12 -13.61 -28.78 23.29
N LEU A 13 -14.23 -28.14 24.29
CA LEU A 13 -14.71 -26.75 24.22
C LEU A 13 -13.55 -25.76 24.05
N ILE A 14 -12.44 -25.93 24.77
CA ILE A 14 -11.22 -25.12 24.60
C ILE A 14 -10.65 -25.31 23.19
N LEU A 15 -10.60 -26.55 22.68
CA LEU A 15 -10.14 -26.82 21.32
C LEU A 15 -11.06 -26.15 20.27
N LEU A 16 -12.39 -26.25 20.46
CA LEU A 16 -13.39 -25.59 19.61
C LEU A 16 -13.32 -24.06 19.65
N LEU A 17 -12.91 -23.46 20.77
CA LEU A 17 -12.66 -22.02 20.91
C LEU A 17 -11.31 -21.61 20.28
N LEU A 18 -10.31 -22.48 20.30
CA LEU A 18 -8.99 -22.25 19.68
C LEU A 18 -9.02 -22.43 18.16
N ILE A 19 -9.91 -23.28 17.63
CA ILE A 19 -10.07 -23.51 16.20
C ILE A 19 -10.35 -22.22 15.40
N PRO A 20 -11.31 -21.34 15.77
CA PRO A 20 -11.45 -20.04 15.11
C PRO A 20 -10.22 -19.15 15.32
N LEU A 21 -9.53 -19.25 16.46
CA LEU A 21 -8.27 -18.55 16.72
C LEU A 21 -7.06 -19.14 15.95
N LEU A 22 -7.20 -20.29 15.30
CA LEU A 22 -6.19 -20.90 14.42
C LEU A 22 -6.57 -20.75 12.94
N ILE A 23 -7.87 -20.83 12.61
CA ILE A 23 -8.44 -20.63 11.26
C ILE A 23 -8.42 -19.14 10.89
N PHE A 24 -8.86 -18.28 11.81
CA PHE A 24 -8.74 -16.81 11.75
C PHE A 24 -7.53 -16.31 12.55
N GLY A 25 -6.71 -17.24 13.05
CA GLY A 25 -5.49 -16.94 13.77
C GLY A 25 -4.63 -16.01 12.97
N PHE A 26 -4.41 -14.83 13.56
CA PHE A 26 -3.47 -13.79 13.18
C PHE A 26 -2.45 -14.34 12.16
N LYS A 27 -2.69 -14.06 10.88
CA LYS A 27 -1.66 -14.10 9.84
C LYS A 27 -1.16 -12.67 9.62
N PRO A 28 -0.48 -12.04 10.60
CA PRO A 28 -0.12 -10.62 10.54
C PRO A 28 0.86 -10.29 9.40
N PHE A 29 1.39 -11.31 8.71
CA PHE A 29 2.45 -11.17 7.72
C PHE A 29 2.17 -11.95 6.43
N LYS A 30 0.91 -11.97 5.97
CA LYS A 30 0.69 -12.41 4.58
C LYS A 30 1.16 -11.29 3.66
N ASP A 31 1.98 -11.61 2.65
CA ASP A 31 2.21 -10.65 1.57
C ASP A 31 0.88 -10.37 0.88
N SER A 32 0.40 -9.15 1.07
CA SER A 32 -0.89 -8.67 0.56
C SER A 32 -0.83 -8.31 -0.92
N LEU A 33 0.37 -8.25 -1.50
CA LEU A 33 0.62 -7.92 -2.89
C LEU A 33 1.11 -9.17 -3.61
N ASP A 34 0.24 -9.75 -4.43
CA ASP A 34 0.59 -10.80 -5.36
C ASP A 34 1.12 -10.14 -6.64
N PRO A 35 2.40 -10.34 -7.03
CA PRO A 35 2.96 -9.72 -8.24
C PRO A 35 2.20 -10.10 -9.50
N ALA A 36 1.69 -11.33 -9.62
CA ALA A 36 0.96 -11.78 -10.81
C ALA A 36 -0.38 -11.05 -10.98
N ILE A 37 -0.99 -10.64 -9.87
CA ILE A 37 -2.22 -9.84 -9.86
C ILE A 37 -1.91 -8.35 -9.95
N THR A 38 -0.79 -7.92 -9.35
CA THR A 38 -0.48 -6.50 -9.20
C THR A 38 0.19 -5.92 -10.44
N LEU A 39 1.12 -6.66 -11.05
CA LEU A 39 1.88 -6.25 -12.23
C LEU A 39 1.22 -6.77 -13.52
N ILE A 40 -0.07 -6.47 -13.70
CA ILE A 40 -0.84 -6.98 -14.85
C ILE A 40 -0.18 -6.61 -16.18
N GLU A 41 0.00 -7.61 -17.05
CA GLU A 41 0.60 -7.42 -18.37
C GLU A 41 -0.35 -6.67 -19.33
N GLU A 42 -1.66 -6.87 -19.21
CA GLU A 42 -2.68 -6.21 -20.04
C GLU A 42 -3.29 -4.97 -19.37
N VAL A 43 -3.04 -3.79 -19.92
CA VAL A 43 -3.40 -2.47 -19.33
C VAL A 43 -4.91 -2.28 -19.14
N GLU A 44 -5.74 -2.98 -19.91
CA GLU A 44 -7.19 -2.81 -19.91
C GLU A 44 -7.93 -3.66 -18.87
N SER A 45 -7.29 -4.66 -18.28
CA SER A 45 -7.96 -5.62 -17.39
C SER A 45 -7.98 -5.21 -15.92
N TYR A 46 -7.31 -4.11 -15.54
CA TYR A 46 -7.29 -3.63 -14.16
C TYR A 46 -8.63 -3.01 -13.75
N GLN A 47 -9.39 -3.74 -12.92
CA GLN A 47 -10.63 -3.25 -12.35
C GLN A 47 -10.36 -2.43 -11.09
N SER A 48 -11.08 -1.32 -10.93
CA SER A 48 -11.10 -0.59 -9.66
C SER A 48 -11.95 -1.37 -8.66
N GLU A 49 -11.37 -1.78 -7.55
CA GLU A 49 -12.08 -2.57 -6.52
C GLU A 49 -11.65 -2.17 -5.11
N THR A 50 -12.55 -2.47 -4.16
CA THR A 50 -12.23 -2.50 -2.75
C THR A 50 -12.67 -3.84 -2.17
N ARG A 51 -11.79 -4.49 -1.43
CA ARG A 51 -12.07 -5.82 -0.89
C ARG A 51 -11.41 -6.03 0.45
N ARG A 52 -12.19 -6.49 1.43
CA ARG A 52 -11.62 -6.93 2.71
C ARG A 52 -10.91 -8.27 2.54
N LEU A 53 -9.69 -8.36 3.03
CA LEU A 53 -8.88 -9.57 3.03
C LEU A 53 -9.18 -10.43 4.26
N SER A 54 -8.75 -11.70 4.21
CA SER A 54 -9.03 -12.66 5.28
C SER A 54 -8.29 -12.36 6.59
N ASP A 55 -7.22 -11.57 6.54
CA ASP A 55 -6.50 -11.06 7.72
C ASP A 55 -7.12 -9.77 8.30
N GLY A 56 -8.23 -9.29 7.72
CA GLY A 56 -8.95 -8.11 8.17
C GLY A 56 -8.47 -6.80 7.54
N SER A 57 -7.37 -6.80 6.79
CA SER A 57 -6.91 -5.65 6.01
C SER A 57 -7.80 -5.40 4.78
N TYR A 58 -7.53 -4.32 4.04
CA TYR A 58 -8.25 -3.96 2.82
C TYR A 58 -7.30 -3.90 1.63
N LEU A 59 -7.73 -4.50 0.53
CA LEU A 59 -7.21 -4.21 -0.80
C LEU A 59 -7.99 -3.03 -1.37
N VAL A 60 -7.26 -2.05 -1.90
CA VAL A 60 -7.80 -0.96 -2.71
C VAL A 60 -7.02 -0.96 -4.02
N ALA A 61 -7.72 -1.17 -5.12
CA ALA A 61 -7.19 -1.11 -6.47
C ALA A 61 -7.91 -0.02 -7.25
N VAL A 62 -7.15 0.81 -7.97
CA VAL A 62 -7.70 1.91 -8.75
C VAL A 62 -7.00 1.97 -10.09
N ARG A 63 -7.78 2.00 -11.17
CA ARG A 63 -7.30 2.31 -12.51
C ARG A 63 -7.61 3.77 -12.85
N THR A 64 -6.58 4.53 -13.18
CA THR A 64 -6.71 5.93 -13.59
C THR A 64 -6.15 6.10 -15.01
N PRO A 65 -7.00 6.30 -16.03
CA PRO A 65 -6.53 6.68 -17.36
C PRO A 65 -5.82 8.03 -17.32
N MET A 66 -4.61 8.11 -17.87
CA MET A 66 -3.83 9.35 -17.96
C MET A 66 -3.47 9.63 -19.43
N PRO A 67 -4.42 10.11 -20.26
CA PRO A 67 -4.19 10.30 -21.67
C PRO A 67 -3.04 11.28 -21.91
N SER A 68 -2.16 10.96 -22.86
CA SER A 68 -0.96 11.75 -23.20
C SER A 68 0.07 11.90 -22.07
N VAL A 69 -0.02 11.09 -21.01
CA VAL A 69 0.98 11.06 -19.92
C VAL A 69 1.82 9.81 -20.04
N LYS A 70 3.14 10.00 -20.17
CA LYS A 70 4.10 8.89 -20.17
C LYS A 70 4.54 8.54 -18.76
N ALA A 71 4.94 7.28 -18.55
CA ALA A 71 5.54 6.78 -17.32
C ALA A 71 6.73 7.64 -16.84
N GLU A 72 7.55 8.15 -17.77
CA GLU A 72 8.66 9.05 -17.45
C GLU A 72 8.21 10.38 -16.82
N MET A 73 7.03 10.90 -17.18
CA MET A 73 6.49 12.15 -16.65
C MET A 73 6.05 11.96 -15.19
N VAL A 74 5.46 10.81 -14.88
CA VAL A 74 5.10 10.47 -13.49
C VAL A 74 6.35 10.18 -12.66
N ARG A 75 7.37 9.54 -13.24
CA ARG A 75 8.68 9.38 -12.59
C ARG A 75 9.27 10.73 -12.22
N TRP A 76 9.30 11.66 -13.17
CA TRP A 76 9.78 13.04 -12.96
C TRP A 76 8.97 13.78 -11.89
N TRP A 77 7.65 13.59 -11.85
CA TRP A 77 6.77 14.21 -10.86
C TRP A 77 7.25 13.93 -9.43
N PHE A 78 7.47 12.65 -9.09
CA PHE A 78 7.91 12.25 -7.75
C PHE A 78 9.40 12.51 -7.48
N ALA A 79 10.26 12.17 -8.45
CA ALA A 79 11.72 12.26 -8.27
C ALA A 79 12.21 13.71 -8.24
N GLU A 80 11.60 14.60 -9.01
CA GLU A 80 12.11 15.96 -9.22
C GLU A 80 11.10 17.04 -8.87
N PHE A 81 9.90 17.02 -9.44
CA PHE A 81 9.01 18.18 -9.41
C PHE A 81 8.40 18.47 -8.03
N LEU A 82 7.89 17.43 -7.35
CA LEU A 82 7.15 17.57 -6.11
C LEU A 82 8.08 17.97 -4.96
N LYS A 83 8.20 19.27 -4.67
CA LYS A 83 9.14 19.83 -3.68
C LYS A 83 8.49 20.68 -2.58
N THR A 84 7.28 21.20 -2.83
CA THR A 84 6.64 22.17 -1.95
C THR A 84 5.20 21.77 -1.65
N THR A 85 4.66 22.31 -0.55
CA THR A 85 3.24 22.18 -0.21
C THR A 85 2.34 22.73 -1.32
N GLU A 86 2.77 23.76 -2.07
CA GLU A 86 2.02 24.27 -3.21
C GLU A 86 1.94 23.25 -4.35
N HIS A 87 3.05 22.59 -4.71
CA HIS A 87 3.05 21.53 -5.71
C HIS A 87 2.16 20.36 -5.29
N TYR A 88 2.18 20.00 -4.00
CA TYR A 88 1.33 18.93 -3.48
C TYR A 88 -0.14 19.30 -3.54
N LYS A 89 -0.50 20.56 -3.24
CA LYS A 89 -1.85 21.09 -3.44
C LYS A 89 -2.31 21.07 -4.89
N TRP A 90 -1.42 21.25 -5.87
CA TRP A 90 -1.79 21.13 -7.28
C TRP A 90 -2.29 19.72 -7.65
N TRP A 91 -1.85 18.69 -6.92
CA TRP A 91 -2.33 17.33 -7.13
C TRP A 91 -3.76 17.14 -6.61
N HIS A 92 -4.06 17.61 -5.40
CA HIS A 92 -5.42 17.55 -4.84
C HIS A 92 -5.72 18.78 -3.97
N PRO A 93 -6.26 19.87 -4.55
CA PRO A 93 -6.33 21.17 -3.88
C PRO A 93 -7.12 21.22 -2.58
N SER A 94 -8.14 20.35 -2.45
CA SER A 94 -9.01 20.32 -1.27
C SER A 94 -8.48 19.44 -0.15
N ASP A 95 -7.71 18.39 -0.46
CA ASP A 95 -7.36 17.36 0.53
C ASP A 95 -5.89 17.39 0.92
N HIS A 96 -5.00 17.84 0.05
CA HIS A 96 -3.57 17.95 0.35
C HIS A 96 -3.29 19.26 1.10
N VAL A 97 -2.95 19.15 2.39
CA VAL A 97 -2.82 20.33 3.27
C VAL A 97 -1.39 20.82 3.37
N TRP A 98 -0.46 19.89 3.62
CA TRP A 98 0.94 20.17 3.88
C TRP A 98 1.81 18.98 3.46
N MET A 99 3.04 19.27 3.06
CA MET A 99 4.07 18.27 2.83
C MET A 99 5.47 18.76 3.19
N ASP A 100 6.34 17.80 3.45
CA ASP A 100 7.79 17.96 3.45
C ASP A 100 8.46 16.62 3.06
N TRP A 101 9.78 16.64 2.92
CA TRP A 101 10.58 15.49 2.56
C TRP A 101 11.63 15.16 3.61
N GLU A 102 11.76 13.87 3.91
CA GLU A 102 12.88 13.31 4.65
C GLU A 102 13.79 12.55 3.67
N ASN A 103 15.11 12.75 3.77
CA ASN A 103 16.13 12.05 2.97
C ASN A 103 15.96 12.16 1.44
N LYS A 104 15.27 13.19 0.94
CA LYS A 104 15.07 13.37 -0.51
C LYS A 104 16.34 13.87 -1.18
N ILE A 105 16.80 13.12 -2.17
CA ILE A 105 17.88 13.51 -3.09
C ILE A 105 17.22 13.87 -4.43
N PRO A 106 17.55 15.01 -5.06
CA PRO A 106 17.03 15.35 -6.38
C PRO A 106 17.30 14.23 -7.40
N GLY A 107 16.27 13.79 -8.11
CA GLY A 107 16.35 12.74 -9.13
C GLY A 107 16.20 11.33 -8.59
N GLU A 108 16.20 11.17 -7.26
CA GLU A 108 16.01 9.90 -6.59
C GLU A 108 14.72 9.93 -5.77
N ILE A 109 14.06 8.78 -5.66
CA ILE A 109 12.85 8.64 -4.85
C ILE A 109 12.97 7.51 -3.84
N ILE A 110 13.74 6.46 -4.15
CA ILE A 110 13.94 5.33 -3.25
C ILE A 110 14.75 5.79 -2.03
N GLY A 111 14.26 5.47 -0.82
CA GLY A 111 14.86 5.91 0.43
C GLY A 111 14.35 7.26 0.95
N ALA A 112 13.69 8.06 0.10
CA ALA A 112 13.01 9.27 0.54
C ALA A 112 11.70 8.94 1.27
N SER A 113 11.34 9.76 2.25
CA SER A 113 10.00 9.71 2.86
C SER A 113 9.25 11.01 2.62
N HIS A 114 8.04 10.91 2.08
CA HIS A 114 7.13 12.04 1.93
C HIS A 114 6.31 12.17 3.21
N LEU A 115 6.49 13.28 3.92
CA LEU A 115 5.76 13.60 5.13
C LEU A 115 4.55 14.43 4.70
N VAL A 116 3.33 13.98 5.02
CA VAL A 116 2.12 14.63 4.51
C VAL A 116 1.06 14.79 5.59
N HIS A 117 0.35 15.90 5.50
CA HIS A 117 -0.96 16.05 6.13
C HIS A 117 -2.01 16.10 5.02
N GLU A 118 -2.92 15.13 5.00
CA GLU A 118 -3.93 15.03 3.96
C GLU A 118 -5.26 14.52 4.51
N TYR A 119 -6.36 14.96 3.91
CA TYR A 119 -7.68 14.44 4.22
C TYR A 119 -7.93 13.14 3.45
N ILE A 120 -8.26 12.07 4.17
CA ILE A 120 -8.66 10.79 3.59
C ILE A 120 -10.01 10.42 4.18
N GLY A 121 -11.04 10.36 3.33
CA GLY A 121 -12.41 10.09 3.81
C GLY A 121 -12.98 11.16 4.75
N GLY A 122 -12.48 12.40 4.66
CA GLY A 122 -12.88 13.52 5.52
C GLY A 122 -12.12 13.64 6.84
N GLU A 123 -11.20 12.71 7.13
CA GLU A 123 -10.36 12.76 8.33
C GLU A 123 -8.93 13.20 7.98
N LEU A 124 -8.39 14.15 8.75
CA LEU A 124 -7.01 14.59 8.56
C LEU A 124 -6.04 13.51 9.05
N SER A 125 -5.34 12.90 8.10
CA SER A 125 -4.29 11.92 8.33
C SER A 125 -2.92 12.59 8.26
N LYS A 126 -2.03 12.20 9.19
CA LYS A 126 -0.63 12.62 9.18
C LYS A 126 0.23 11.41 8.87
N LEU A 127 0.80 11.36 7.67
CA LEU A 127 1.42 10.16 7.14
C LEU A 127 2.90 10.36 6.78
N ARG A 128 3.69 9.32 7.03
CA ARG A 128 5.07 9.18 6.57
C ARG A 128 5.12 8.08 5.51
N ILE A 129 5.14 8.50 4.24
CA ILE A 129 5.13 7.62 3.08
C ILE A 129 6.58 7.34 2.68
N GLN A 130 7.06 6.14 2.99
CA GLN A 130 8.46 5.73 2.82
C GLN A 130 8.61 4.99 1.49
N PHE A 131 9.27 5.61 0.52
CA PHE A 131 9.49 5.00 -0.79
C PHE A 131 10.60 3.95 -0.73
N VAL A 132 10.28 2.77 -1.24
CA VAL A 132 11.12 1.56 -1.15
C VAL A 132 11.37 0.97 -2.52
N ASN A 133 12.43 0.17 -2.65
CA ASN A 133 12.69 -0.52 -3.90
C ASN A 133 11.50 -1.47 -4.20
N PRO A 134 10.89 -1.44 -5.40
CA PRO A 134 9.82 -2.38 -5.75
C PRO A 134 10.20 -3.86 -5.56
N SER A 135 11.49 -4.20 -5.62
CA SER A 135 11.96 -5.55 -5.33
C SER A 135 11.67 -6.01 -3.89
N GLU A 136 11.47 -5.10 -2.94
CA GLU A 136 11.01 -5.44 -1.60
C GLU A 136 9.61 -6.05 -1.60
N PHE A 137 8.77 -5.70 -2.58
CA PHE A 137 7.38 -6.16 -2.66
C PHE A 137 7.20 -7.28 -3.70
N PHE A 138 7.96 -7.25 -4.79
CA PHE A 138 7.81 -8.18 -5.90
C PHE A 138 8.96 -9.19 -6.07
N GLY A 139 10.04 -9.06 -5.30
CA GLY A 139 11.25 -9.89 -5.43
C GLY A 139 12.17 -9.52 -6.59
N TYR A 140 11.76 -8.59 -7.46
CA TYR A 140 12.55 -8.03 -8.56
C TYR A 140 12.11 -6.59 -8.86
N ASN A 141 12.89 -5.84 -9.65
CA ASN A 141 12.52 -4.50 -10.09
C ASN A 141 11.73 -4.56 -11.41
N PRO A 142 10.44 -4.22 -11.43
CA PRO A 142 9.60 -4.27 -12.63
C PRO A 142 9.67 -2.99 -13.48
N ASN A 143 10.50 -2.00 -13.11
CA ASN A 143 10.66 -0.79 -13.91
C ASN A 143 11.40 -1.08 -15.22
N ASP A 144 10.89 -0.51 -16.31
CA ASP A 144 11.54 -0.51 -17.62
C ASP A 144 11.29 0.84 -18.35
N GLY A 145 11.58 0.92 -19.65
CA GLY A 145 11.39 2.15 -20.43
C GLY A 145 9.92 2.57 -20.63
N ASN A 146 8.99 1.63 -20.49
CA ASN A 146 7.55 1.84 -20.67
C ASN A 146 6.75 1.75 -19.37
N THR A 147 7.36 1.23 -18.31
CA THR A 147 6.72 0.94 -17.03
C THR A 147 7.46 1.65 -15.90
N PHE A 148 6.75 2.52 -15.19
CA PHE A 148 7.21 3.11 -13.94
C PHE A 148 6.45 2.51 -12.77
N VAL A 149 7.18 1.87 -11.86
CA VAL A 149 6.62 1.30 -10.63
C VAL A 149 7.29 1.97 -9.43
N ILE A 150 6.46 2.57 -8.60
CA ILE A 150 6.87 3.21 -7.34
C ILE A 150 6.07 2.58 -6.21
N CYS A 151 6.78 2.10 -5.18
CA CYS A 151 6.18 1.44 -4.04
C CYS A 151 6.58 2.15 -2.75
N ALA A 152 5.69 2.12 -1.76
CA ALA A 152 5.91 2.74 -0.48
C ALA A 152 5.25 1.97 0.67
N ARG A 153 5.82 2.16 1.86
CA ARG A 153 5.17 1.85 3.14
C ARG A 153 4.60 3.16 3.69
N ALA A 154 3.29 3.22 3.87
CA ALA A 154 2.65 4.37 4.51
C ALA A 154 2.49 4.08 6.00
N GLY A 155 3.00 4.98 6.84
CA GLY A 155 2.86 4.92 8.29
C GLY A 155 2.35 6.23 8.87
N MET A 156 2.08 6.25 10.17
CA MET A 156 1.69 7.46 10.88
C MET A 156 2.92 8.33 11.15
N LEU A 157 2.79 9.65 11.10
CA LEU A 157 3.87 10.57 11.46
C LEU A 157 4.14 10.58 12.97
N ASP A 158 3.08 10.56 13.77
CA ASP A 158 3.16 10.79 15.21
C ASP A 158 3.52 9.51 16.01
N ILE A 159 3.48 8.33 15.36
CA ILE A 159 3.81 7.04 15.98
C ILE A 159 4.50 6.11 14.98
N GLU A 160 5.41 5.26 15.46
CA GLU A 160 6.22 4.35 14.62
C GLU A 160 5.44 3.09 14.18
N ILE A 161 4.38 3.27 13.38
CA ILE A 161 3.62 2.17 12.80
C ILE A 161 3.35 2.39 11.31
N ASN A 162 3.58 1.34 10.52
CA ASN A 162 3.14 1.28 9.12
C ASN A 162 1.73 0.70 9.06
N ILE A 163 0.85 1.37 8.33
CA ILE A 163 -0.57 1.03 8.21
C ILE A 163 -0.95 0.51 6.82
N ALA A 164 -0.12 0.77 5.79
CA ALA A 164 -0.36 0.29 4.44
C ALA A 164 0.94 0.01 3.67
N LYS A 165 0.85 -0.93 2.74
CA LYS A 165 1.77 -1.07 1.60
C LYS A 165 1.02 -0.55 0.36
N MET A 166 1.66 0.26 -0.47
CA MET A 166 1.07 0.80 -1.69
C MET A 166 2.07 0.72 -2.84
N CYS A 167 1.57 0.52 -4.06
CA CYS A 167 2.34 0.69 -5.28
C CYS A 167 1.49 1.40 -6.33
N HIS A 168 2.13 2.30 -7.07
CA HIS A 168 1.59 2.84 -8.31
C HIS A 168 2.35 2.24 -9.49
N ILE A 169 1.60 1.67 -10.44
CA ILE A 169 2.14 1.10 -11.66
C ILE A 169 1.61 1.94 -12.80
N VAL A 170 2.53 2.63 -13.47
CA VAL A 170 2.23 3.47 -14.62
C VAL A 170 2.82 2.79 -15.83
N LYS A 171 1.96 2.38 -16.75
CA LYS A 171 2.36 1.70 -17.98
C LYS A 171 1.95 2.53 -19.18
N ASN A 172 2.91 2.81 -20.05
CA ASN A 172 2.64 3.44 -21.34
C ASN A 172 1.71 2.53 -22.16
N ASN A 173 0.68 3.12 -22.74
CA ASN A 173 -0.18 2.50 -23.73
C ASN A 173 -0.33 3.42 -24.94
N GLU A 174 -0.94 2.90 -26.00
CA GLU A 174 -1.20 3.63 -27.26
C GLU A 174 -2.13 4.84 -27.07
#